data_AF-A0A420PCC9-F1
#
_entry.id   AF-A0A420PCC9-F1
#
_cell.length_a   1.000
_cell.length_b   1.000
_cell.length_c   1.000
_cell.angle_alpha   90.00
_cell.angle_beta   90.00
_cell.angle_gamma   90.00
#
_symmetry.space_group_name_H-M   'P 1'
#
loop_
_entity.id
_entity.type
_entity.pdbx_description
1 polymer ?
#
loop_
_entity_poly.entity_id
_entity_poly.type
_entity_poly.pdbx_seq_one_letter_code
_entity_poly.pdbx_strand_id
1 'polypeptide(L)'
;MEIIGGELGFVGKTRRGRCFGHTLNLSAKSILFGHKADAFERQLSGQAPLSEAEHLLWQKRGPVGKLHNVVVFIHRSDKLTDLLRELQRTAFDQSPDPKVRTKKPLDVVLDNDTRWLSQLYMIRRALQLRDHIELLIARYRVEFE
;
A
#
# COMPACT_ATOMS: atom_id res chain seq x y z
N MET A 1 -4.01 -21.34 -26.65
CA MET A 1 -4.17 -22.63 -25.97
C MET A 1 -4.40 -23.79 -26.92
N GLU A 2 -4.90 -23.59 -28.15
CA GLU A 2 -5.07 -24.69 -29.13
C GLU A 2 -3.74 -25.41 -29.45
N ILE A 3 -2.69 -24.67 -29.81
CA ILE A 3 -1.38 -25.23 -30.17
C ILE A 3 -0.80 -26.05 -28.99
N ILE A 4 -0.72 -25.42 -27.82
CA ILE A 4 -0.25 -26.07 -26.57
C ILE A 4 -1.13 -27.28 -26.22
N GLY A 5 -2.44 -27.19 -26.46
CA GLY A 5 -3.38 -28.28 -26.22
C GLY A 5 -3.15 -29.47 -27.14
N GLY A 6 -2.85 -29.22 -28.42
CA GLY A 6 -2.45 -30.27 -29.37
C GLY A 6 -1.16 -30.97 -28.95
N GLU A 7 -0.17 -30.22 -28.47
CA GLU A 7 1.11 -30.78 -28.01
C GLU A 7 0.98 -31.57 -26.70
N LEU A 8 0.14 -31.11 -25.76
CA LEU A 8 0.00 -31.68 -24.42
C LEU A 8 -1.24 -32.56 -24.20
N GLY A 9 -2.00 -32.85 -25.26
CA GLY A 9 -3.15 -33.77 -25.21
C GLY A 9 -4.41 -33.23 -24.53
N PHE A 10 -4.70 -31.92 -24.62
CA PHE A 10 -5.94 -31.33 -24.10
C PHE A 10 -6.63 -30.41 -25.12
N VAL A 11 -7.96 -30.24 -24.99
CA VAL A 11 -8.73 -29.32 -25.85
C VAL A 11 -8.48 -27.87 -25.44
N GLY A 12 -7.82 -27.08 -26.28
CA GLY A 12 -7.45 -25.69 -25.97
C GLY A 12 -8.64 -24.79 -25.62
N LYS A 13 -9.77 -24.93 -26.34
CA LYS A 13 -11.00 -24.14 -26.17
C LYS A 13 -11.62 -24.29 -24.78
N THR A 14 -11.39 -25.41 -24.10
CA THR A 14 -11.93 -25.65 -22.75
C THR A 14 -10.98 -25.18 -21.65
N ARG A 15 -9.79 -24.68 -21.99
CA ARG A 15 -8.76 -24.26 -21.03
C ARG A 15 -8.40 -22.79 -21.22
N ARG A 16 -8.39 -22.05 -20.11
CA ARG A 16 -7.83 -20.69 -20.07
C ARG A 16 -6.47 -20.73 -19.38
N GLY A 17 -5.45 -20.23 -20.06
CA GLY A 17 -4.13 -20.04 -19.45
C GLY A 17 -4.23 -19.02 -18.32
N ARG A 18 -3.60 -19.31 -17.18
CA ARG A 18 -3.43 -18.31 -16.11
C ARG A 18 -2.15 -17.53 -16.39
N CYS A 19 -2.19 -16.22 -16.19
CA CYS A 19 -0.99 -15.40 -16.28
C CYS A 19 -0.04 -15.74 -15.12
N PHE A 20 1.21 -16.10 -15.42
CA PHE A 20 2.21 -16.43 -14.40
C PHE A 20 2.41 -15.27 -13.40
N GLY A 21 2.48 -14.04 -13.89
CA GLY A 21 2.60 -12.87 -13.01
C GLY A 21 1.37 -12.66 -12.11
N HIS A 22 0.17 -13.01 -12.58
CA HIS A 22 -1.03 -13.01 -11.72
C HIS A 22 -0.91 -14.07 -10.61
N THR A 23 -0.42 -15.27 -10.92
CA THR A 23 -0.17 -16.31 -9.91
C THR A 23 0.86 -15.85 -8.86
N LEU A 24 1.97 -15.24 -9.28
CA LEU A 24 2.97 -14.70 -8.34
C LEU A 24 2.37 -13.60 -7.44
N ASN A 25 1.55 -12.72 -8.00
CA ASN A 25 0.87 -11.67 -7.24
C ASN A 25 -0.07 -12.27 -6.18
N LEU A 26 -0.82 -13.34 -6.51
CA LEU A 26 -1.67 -14.04 -5.54
C LEU A 26 -0.86 -14.66 -4.39
N SER A 27 0.29 -15.27 -4.70
CA SER A 27 1.20 -15.80 -3.67
C SER A 27 1.73 -14.69 -2.75
N ALA A 28 2.18 -13.57 -3.31
CA ALA A 28 2.65 -12.42 -2.54
C ALA A 28 1.55 -11.85 -1.63
N LYS A 29 0.33 -11.64 -2.16
CA LYS A 29 -0.83 -11.19 -1.37
C LYS A 29 -1.15 -12.14 -0.22
N SER A 30 -1.07 -13.45 -0.44
CA SER A 30 -1.30 -14.46 0.60
C SER A 30 -0.25 -14.41 1.71
N ILE A 31 1.01 -14.10 1.37
CA ILE A 31 2.08 -13.91 2.37
C ILE A 31 1.83 -12.63 3.18
N LEU A 32 1.43 -11.54 2.54
CA LEU A 32 1.24 -10.24 3.19
C LEU A 32 -0.02 -10.16 4.07
N PHE A 33 -1.13 -10.76 3.61
CA PHE A 33 -2.46 -10.60 4.24
C PHE A 33 -3.02 -11.89 4.84
N GLY A 34 -2.27 -12.98 4.74
CA GLY A 34 -2.69 -14.31 5.17
C GLY A 34 -3.67 -14.97 4.20
N HIS A 35 -4.29 -16.04 4.68
CA HIS A 35 -5.20 -16.87 3.88
C HIS A 35 -6.45 -16.07 3.44
N LYS A 36 -6.91 -16.31 2.19
CA LYS A 36 -8.09 -15.68 1.57
C LYS A 36 -7.99 -14.15 1.37
N ALA A 37 -6.84 -13.63 0.94
CA ALA A 37 -6.66 -12.21 0.57
C ALA A 37 -7.70 -11.73 -0.48
N ASP A 38 -7.96 -12.50 -1.53
CA ASP A 38 -8.95 -12.12 -2.56
C ASP A 38 -10.38 -12.01 -2.01
N ALA A 39 -10.74 -12.85 -1.03
CA ALA A 39 -12.08 -12.80 -0.43
C ALA A 39 -12.26 -11.51 0.39
N PHE A 40 -11.18 -11.04 1.01
CA PHE A 40 -11.13 -9.78 1.72
C PHE A 40 -11.21 -8.58 0.79
N GLU A 41 -10.44 -8.56 -0.28
CA GLU A 41 -10.49 -7.46 -1.26
C GLU A 41 -11.89 -7.33 -1.90
N ARG A 42 -12.57 -8.46 -2.12
CA ARG A 42 -13.98 -8.45 -2.55
C ARG A 42 -14.92 -7.82 -1.52
N GLN A 43 -14.67 -8.00 -0.21
CA GLN A 43 -15.46 -7.35 0.84
C GLN A 43 -15.29 -5.83 0.85
N LEU A 44 -14.15 -5.33 0.35
CA LEU A 44 -13.84 -3.90 0.27
C LEU A 44 -14.33 -3.24 -1.02
N SER A 45 -14.65 -4.00 -2.08
CA SER A 45 -15.12 -3.46 -3.36
C SER A 45 -16.53 -2.83 -3.35
N GLY A 46 -17.15 -2.69 -2.17
CA GLY A 46 -18.41 -1.95 -2.00
C GLY A 46 -18.13 -0.44 -2.01
N GLN A 47 -18.67 0.27 -3.00
CA GLN A 47 -18.48 1.72 -3.24
C GLN A 47 -19.14 2.63 -2.19
N ALA A 48 -18.86 2.43 -0.90
CA ALA A 48 -19.26 3.35 0.16
C ALA A 48 -18.02 4.10 0.69
N PRO A 49 -18.17 5.29 1.30
CA PRO A 49 -17.04 5.93 1.98
C PRO A 49 -16.50 4.97 3.03
N LEU A 50 -15.16 4.90 3.17
CA LEU A 50 -14.45 4.08 4.17
C LEU A 50 -15.11 4.22 5.53
N SER A 51 -16.05 3.31 5.79
CA SER A 51 -16.72 3.24 7.07
C SER A 51 -15.69 2.80 8.09
N GLU A 52 -15.92 3.10 9.36
CA GLU A 52 -15.11 2.57 10.46
C GLU A 52 -14.91 1.04 10.33
N ALA A 53 -15.89 0.33 9.76
CA ALA A 53 -15.79 -1.09 9.46
C ALA A 53 -14.69 -1.44 8.45
N GLU A 54 -14.46 -0.63 7.40
CA GLU A 54 -13.37 -0.86 6.44
C GLU A 54 -11.99 -0.63 7.07
N HIS A 55 -11.85 0.41 7.90
CA HIS A 55 -10.63 0.61 8.68
C HIS A 55 -10.33 -0.58 9.60
N LEU A 56 -11.34 -1.08 10.31
CA LEU A 56 -11.21 -2.25 11.18
C LEU A 56 -10.86 -3.52 10.38
N LEU A 57 -11.42 -3.67 9.17
CA LEU A 57 -11.11 -4.78 8.28
C LEU A 57 -9.64 -4.75 7.84
N TRP A 58 -9.12 -3.60 7.43
CA TRP A 58 -7.71 -3.42 7.09
C TRP A 58 -6.79 -3.63 8.30
N GLN A 59 -7.17 -3.16 9.49
CA GLN A 59 -6.37 -3.34 10.70
C GLN A 59 -6.14 -4.82 11.05
N LYS A 60 -7.12 -5.69 10.75
CA LYS A 60 -7.03 -7.15 10.96
C LYS A 60 -6.06 -7.84 10.00
N ARG A 61 -5.59 -7.17 8.95
CA ARG A 61 -4.64 -7.70 7.96
C ARG A 61 -3.17 -7.50 8.33
N GLY A 62 -2.90 -7.32 9.61
CA GLY A 62 -1.54 -7.24 10.14
C GLY A 62 -0.85 -5.91 9.79
N PRO A 63 0.50 -5.89 9.78
CA PRO A 63 1.27 -4.66 9.61
C PRO A 63 0.98 -3.93 8.30
N VAL A 64 0.79 -4.67 7.20
CA VAL A 64 0.54 -4.08 5.87
C VAL A 64 -0.83 -3.40 5.82
N GLY A 65 -1.86 -4.01 6.41
CA GLY A 65 -3.18 -3.39 6.48
C GLY A 65 -3.24 -2.18 7.44
N LYS A 66 -2.48 -2.20 8.54
CA LYS A 66 -2.30 -1.01 9.37
C LYS A 66 -1.61 0.12 8.61
N LEU A 67 -0.58 -0.22 7.82
CA LEU A 67 0.11 0.76 6.98
C LEU A 67 -0.83 1.35 5.92
N HIS A 68 -1.67 0.52 5.28
CA HIS A 68 -2.70 1.00 4.34
C HIS A 68 -3.57 2.08 4.98
N ASN A 69 -4.11 1.83 6.18
CA ASN A 69 -4.93 2.82 6.89
C ASN A 69 -4.18 4.13 7.14
N VAL A 70 -2.92 4.07 7.59
CA VAL A 70 -2.09 5.28 7.82
C VAL A 70 -1.89 6.05 6.52
N VAL A 71 -1.56 5.35 5.43
CA VAL A 71 -1.33 5.96 4.12
C VAL A 71 -2.60 6.59 3.57
N VAL A 72 -3.74 5.89 3.64
CA VAL A 72 -5.05 6.43 3.24
C VAL A 72 -5.41 7.67 4.04
N PHE A 73 -5.19 7.64 5.36
CA PHE A 73 -5.50 8.76 6.24
C PHE A 73 -4.68 10.01 5.90
N ILE A 74 -3.38 9.86 5.71
CA ILE A 74 -2.49 10.96 5.29
C ILE A 74 -2.88 11.47 3.90
N HIS A 75 -3.05 10.56 2.92
CA HIS A 75 -3.34 10.91 1.53
C HIS A 75 -4.66 11.67 1.36
N ARG A 76 -5.64 11.44 2.25
CA ARG A 76 -6.96 12.10 2.18
C ARG A 76 -7.02 13.45 2.90
N SER A 77 -5.96 13.83 3.62
CA SER A 77 -5.92 15.08 4.36
C SER A 77 -4.77 15.94 3.86
N ASP A 78 -5.11 17.05 3.21
CA ASP A 78 -4.12 18.04 2.79
C ASP A 78 -3.33 18.57 4.00
N LYS A 79 -4.01 18.78 5.15
CA LYS A 79 -3.36 19.15 6.42
C LYS A 79 -2.26 18.15 6.80
N LEU A 80 -2.57 16.85 6.80
CA LEU A 80 -1.58 15.83 7.19
C LEU A 80 -0.48 15.66 6.15
N THR A 81 -0.82 15.78 4.87
CA THR A 81 0.16 15.74 3.77
C THR A 81 1.15 16.90 3.90
N ASP A 82 0.67 18.12 4.14
CA ASP A 82 1.52 19.28 4.30
C ASP A 82 2.35 19.24 5.59
N LEU A 83 1.76 18.79 6.70
CA LEU A 83 2.50 18.56 7.95
C LEU A 83 3.61 17.52 7.75
N LEU A 84 3.36 16.41 7.06
CA LEU A 84 4.38 15.41 6.75
C LEU A 84 5.52 16.01 5.90
N ARG A 85 5.20 16.90 4.96
CA ARG A 85 6.22 17.59 4.15
C ARG A 85 7.02 18.59 4.99
N GLU A 86 6.38 19.29 5.92
CA GLU A 86 7.04 20.23 6.85
C GLU A 86 8.03 19.51 7.78
N LEU A 87 7.62 18.37 8.35
CA LEU A 87 8.49 17.53 9.17
C LEU A 87 9.76 17.12 8.41
N GLN A 88 9.61 16.74 7.14
CA GLN A 88 10.75 16.42 6.27
C GLN A 88 11.65 17.62 6.00
N ARG A 89 11.08 18.79 5.66
CA ARG A 89 11.86 20.02 5.42
C ARG A 89 12.68 20.38 6.65
N THR A 90 12.06 20.36 7.83
CA THR A 90 12.73 20.66 9.11
C THR A 90 13.92 19.74 9.34
N ALA A 91 13.75 18.43 9.10
CA ALA A 91 14.83 17.46 9.23
C ALA A 91 15.93 17.65 8.17
N PHE A 92 15.58 18.01 6.93
CA PHE A 92 16.54 18.25 5.86
C PHE A 92 17.40 19.49 6.15
N ASP A 93 16.79 20.59 6.59
CA ASP A 93 17.49 21.84 6.89
C ASP A 93 18.51 21.68 8.03
N GLN A 94 18.18 20.85 9.02
CA GLN A 94 19.05 20.53 10.15
C GLN A 94 20.17 19.52 9.80
N SER A 95 20.10 18.86 8.63
CA SER A 95 21.07 17.84 8.27
C SER A 95 22.47 18.43 8.06
N PRO A 96 23.55 17.78 8.51
CA PRO A 96 24.91 18.23 8.22
C PRO A 96 25.33 17.98 6.76
N ASP A 97 24.62 17.10 6.03
CA ASP A 97 24.91 16.78 4.63
C ASP A 97 24.23 17.77 3.67
N PRO A 98 24.99 18.57 2.89
CA PRO A 98 24.43 19.49 1.90
C PRO A 98 23.52 18.80 0.87
N LYS A 99 23.79 17.54 0.51
CA LYS A 99 22.94 16.79 -0.43
C LYS A 99 21.56 16.53 0.17
N VAL A 100 21.47 16.29 1.47
CA VAL A 100 20.19 16.08 2.17
C VAL A 100 19.39 17.37 2.23
N ARG A 101 20.03 18.52 2.49
CA ARG A 101 19.39 19.84 2.49
C ARG A 101 18.71 20.19 1.17
N THR A 102 19.23 19.70 0.05
CA THR A 102 18.63 19.94 -1.29
C THR A 102 17.47 19.01 -1.64
N LYS A 103 17.16 18.00 -0.81
CA LYS A 103 16.10 17.03 -1.10
C LYS A 103 14.73 17.70 -1.03
N LYS A 104 13.84 17.25 -1.91
CA LYS A 104 12.41 17.59 -1.84
C LYS A 104 11.69 16.59 -0.95
N PRO A 105 10.71 17.03 -0.13
CA PRO A 105 9.85 16.13 0.61
C PRO A 105 9.14 15.14 -0.31
N LEU A 106 8.90 13.94 0.20
CA LEU A 106 8.17 12.88 -0.47
C LEU A 106 6.77 12.75 0.13
N ASP A 107 5.80 12.47 -0.72
CA ASP A 107 4.45 12.12 -0.29
C ASP A 107 4.33 10.62 -0.01
N VAL A 108 3.26 10.19 0.66
CA VAL A 108 2.92 8.78 0.77
C VAL A 108 2.54 8.20 -0.61
N VAL A 109 2.70 6.90 -0.80
CA VAL A 109 2.28 6.20 -2.03
C VAL A 109 1.12 5.29 -1.67
N LEU A 110 -0.06 5.61 -2.18
CA LEU A 110 -1.26 4.80 -2.01
C LEU A 110 -1.16 3.50 -2.83
N ASP A 111 -1.48 2.37 -2.22
CA ASP A 111 -1.59 1.11 -2.93
C ASP A 111 -2.90 1.03 -3.73
N ASN A 112 -2.90 0.18 -4.75
CA ASN A 112 -4.02 0.03 -5.68
C ASN A 112 -4.06 -1.41 -6.16
N ASP A 113 -5.19 -2.08 -5.98
CA ASP A 113 -5.37 -3.49 -6.32
C ASP A 113 -5.21 -3.80 -7.81
N THR A 114 -5.47 -2.83 -8.67
CA THR A 114 -5.37 -2.99 -10.13
C THR A 114 -3.93 -2.91 -10.64
N ARG A 115 -2.98 -2.39 -9.84
CA ARG A 115 -1.58 -2.22 -10.25
C ARG A 115 -0.69 -3.23 -9.56
N TRP A 116 0.03 -4.02 -10.35
CA TRP A 116 1.02 -4.96 -9.83
C TRP A 116 2.07 -4.25 -8.96
N LEU A 117 2.41 -4.85 -7.82
CA LEU A 117 3.40 -4.37 -6.86
C LEU A 117 3.05 -3.06 -6.12
N SER A 118 1.81 -2.58 -6.18
CA SER A 118 1.41 -1.33 -5.50
C SER A 118 1.70 -1.34 -4.00
N GLN A 119 1.44 -2.45 -3.32
CA GLN A 119 1.77 -2.66 -1.89
C GLN A 119 3.27 -2.60 -1.62
N LEU A 120 4.10 -3.14 -2.51
CA LEU A 120 5.56 -3.05 -2.38
C LEU A 120 6.03 -1.60 -2.46
N TYR A 121 5.45 -0.79 -3.36
CA TYR A 121 5.79 0.62 -3.47
C TYR A 121 5.32 1.44 -2.27
N MET A 122 4.12 1.17 -1.74
CA MET A 122 3.64 1.74 -0.49
C MET A 122 4.60 1.43 0.66
N ILE A 123 4.98 0.15 0.84
CA ILE A 123 5.90 -0.29 1.90
C ILE A 123 7.26 0.39 1.76
N ARG A 124 7.84 0.41 0.56
CA ARG A 124 9.13 1.07 0.32
C ARG A 124 9.09 2.56 0.63
N ARG A 125 8.02 3.26 0.22
CA ARG A 125 7.86 4.68 0.53
C ARG A 125 7.68 4.92 2.03
N ALA A 126 6.88 4.10 2.69
CA ALA A 126 6.67 4.20 4.13
C ALA A 126 7.96 3.99 4.92
N LEU A 127 8.82 3.06 4.50
CA LEU A 127 10.14 2.86 5.12
C LEU A 127 11.07 4.06 4.93
N GLN A 128 11.03 4.73 3.77
CA GLN A 128 11.77 5.98 3.56
C GLN A 128 11.26 7.13 4.43
N LEU A 129 9.96 7.14 4.72
CA LEU A 129 9.29 8.17 5.49
C LEU A 129 9.15 7.81 6.98
N ARG A 130 9.69 6.67 7.43
CA ARG A 130 9.38 6.07 8.73
C ARG A 130 9.44 7.06 9.89
N ASP A 131 10.59 7.71 10.07
CA ASP A 131 10.82 8.63 11.18
C ASP A 131 9.83 9.81 11.16
N HIS A 132 9.51 10.31 9.97
CA HIS A 132 8.58 11.43 9.78
C HIS A 132 7.12 11.01 9.99
N ILE A 133 6.75 9.78 9.61
CA ILE A 133 5.42 9.21 9.87
C ILE A 133 5.24 8.97 11.37
N GLU A 134 6.24 8.41 12.05
CA GLU A 134 6.21 8.20 13.50
C GLU A 134 6.06 9.53 14.25
N LEU A 135 6.80 10.56 13.85
CA LEU A 135 6.67 11.91 14.40
C LEU A 135 5.32 12.57 14.10
N LEU A 136 4.79 12.39 12.89
CA LEU A 136 3.46 12.86 12.51
C LEU A 136 2.38 12.25 13.41
N ILE A 137 2.43 10.93 13.62
CA ILE A 137 1.48 10.22 14.49
C ILE A 137 1.58 10.74 15.93
N ALA A 138 2.79 10.95 16.44
CA ALA A 138 2.99 11.50 17.78
C ALA A 138 2.40 12.91 17.93
N ARG A 139 2.60 13.80 16.95
CA ARG A 139 2.00 15.15 16.96
C ARG A 139 0.49 15.11 16.86
N TYR A 140 -0.05 14.26 15.98
CA TYR A 140 -1.49 14.13 15.79
C TYR A 140 -2.20 13.70 17.07
N ARG A 141 -1.62 12.77 17.84
CA ARG A 141 -2.19 12.35 19.14
C ARG A 141 -2.24 13.50 20.15
N VAL A 142 -1.18 14.31 20.23
CA VAL A 142 -1.15 15.46 21.16
C VAL A 142 -2.18 16.54 20.80
N GLU A 143 -2.46 16.74 19.51
CA GLU A 143 -3.42 17.77 19.06
C GLU A 143 -4.90 17.34 19.17
N PHE A 144 -5.19 16.03 19.18
CA PHE A 144 -6.56 15.53 18.96
C PHE A 144 -7.02 14.41 19.92
N GLU A 145 -6.15 13.90 20.81
CA GLU A 145 -6.51 13.04 21.94
C GLU A 145 -6.28 13.79 23.27
#